data_AF-A0A9X3PQP7-F1
#
_entry.id   AF-A0A9X3PQP7-F1
#
_cell.length_a   1.000
_cell.length_b   1.000
_cell.length_c   1.000
_cell.angle_alpha   90.00
_cell.angle_beta   90.00
_cell.angle_gamma   90.00
#
_symmetry.space_group_name_H-M   'P 1'
#
loop_
_entity.id
_entity.type
_entity.pdbx_description
1 polymer ?
#
loop_
_entity_poly.entity_id
_entity_poly.type
_entity_poly.pdbx_seq_one_letter_code
_entity_poly.pdbx_strand_id
1 'polypeptide(L)'
;MSRPFPRRKLNPVIEEARAAYRDGDLTFVAGMSLRDGKRATRKQTEQGAAEIIAAVEGVGWTFVEQSMADPWTIEFGFVRL
;
A
#
# COMPACT_ATOMS: atom_id res chain seq x y z
N MET A 1 -3.99 16.82 -17.00
CA MET A 1 -3.58 15.40 -17.00
C MET A 1 -2.73 15.16 -15.74
N SER A 2 -3.33 14.63 -14.66
CA SER A 2 -2.61 14.31 -13.42
C SER A 2 -1.78 13.05 -13.62
N ARG A 3 -0.48 13.13 -13.34
CA ARG A 3 0.43 11.98 -13.44
C ARG A 3 0.01 10.93 -12.39
N PRO A 4 -0.16 9.66 -12.77
CA PRO A 4 -0.33 8.58 -11.81
C PRO A 4 0.91 8.50 -10.91
N PHE A 5 0.75 7.97 -9.71
CA PHE A 5 1.85 7.82 -8.74
C PHE A 5 3.11 7.29 -9.44
N PRO A 6 4.31 7.79 -9.07
CA PRO A 6 5.54 7.28 -9.65
C PRO A 6 5.64 5.79 -9.31
N ARG A 7 5.46 4.93 -10.33
CA ARG A 7 5.60 3.47 -10.29
C ARG A 7 6.84 2.95 -9.52
N ARG A 8 7.85 3.82 -9.36
CA ARG A 8 9.05 3.57 -8.54
C ARG A 8 8.78 3.38 -7.04
N LYS A 9 7.73 3.98 -6.44
CA LYS A 9 7.41 3.81 -5.01
C LYS A 9 6.58 2.56 -4.71
N LEU A 10 5.87 2.01 -5.70
CA LEU A 10 5.12 0.75 -5.56
C LEU A 10 6.04 -0.48 -5.60
N ASN A 11 7.18 -0.37 -6.31
CA ASN A 11 8.12 -1.48 -6.48
C ASN A 11 8.65 -2.04 -5.14
N PRO A 12 9.10 -1.21 -4.16
CA PRO A 12 9.53 -1.72 -2.86
C PRO A 12 8.45 -2.49 -2.09
N VAL A 13 7.21 -1.97 -2.03
CA VAL A 13 6.10 -2.60 -1.29
C VAL A 13 5.77 -3.97 -1.87
N ILE A 14 5.80 -4.12 -3.19
CA ILE A 14 5.55 -5.40 -3.87
C ILE A 14 6.66 -6.41 -3.54
N GLU A 15 7.92 -5.98 -3.56
CA GLU A 15 9.05 -6.86 -3.24
C GLU A 15 9.05 -7.31 -1.78
N GLU A 16 8.72 -6.41 -0.85
CA GLU A 16 8.52 -6.73 0.56
C GLU A 16 7.36 -7.72 0.75
N ALA A 17 6.22 -7.47 0.11
CA ALA A 17 5.08 -8.39 0.13
C ALA A 17 5.43 -9.78 -0.43
N ARG A 18 6.23 -9.84 -1.51
CA ARG A 18 6.72 -11.10 -2.10
C ARG A 18 7.71 -11.83 -1.19
N ALA A 19 8.55 -11.11 -0.48
CA ALA A 19 9.49 -11.70 0.47
C ALA A 19 8.72 -12.34 1.64
N ALA A 20 7.87 -11.56 2.32
CA ALA A 20 7.04 -12.04 3.43
C ALA A 20 6.18 -13.25 3.03
N TYR A 21 5.58 -13.22 1.83
CA TYR A 21 4.76 -14.34 1.35
C TYR A 21 5.58 -15.62 1.14
N ARG A 22 6.80 -15.48 0.60
CA ARG A 22 7.73 -16.61 0.40
C ARG A 22 8.26 -17.15 1.73
N ASP A 23 8.48 -16.29 2.71
CA ASP A 23 8.98 -16.67 4.04
C ASP A 23 7.92 -17.39 4.89
N GLY A 24 6.66 -17.35 4.47
CA GLY A 24 5.56 -18.06 5.12
C GLY A 24 4.75 -17.21 6.09
N ASP A 25 4.92 -15.89 6.05
CA ASP A 25 4.20 -14.98 6.93
C ASP A 25 2.68 -15.08 6.73
N LEU A 26 1.95 -14.94 7.83
CA LEU A 26 0.48 -14.98 7.85
C LEU A 26 -0.15 -13.59 7.68
N THR A 27 0.59 -12.54 7.99
CA THR A 27 0.14 -11.15 7.92
C THR A 27 1.18 -10.27 7.27
N PHE A 28 0.72 -9.20 6.62
CA PHE A 28 1.57 -8.18 6.03
C PHE A 28 0.93 -6.81 6.21
N VAL A 29 1.74 -5.79 6.44
CA VAL A 29 1.29 -4.41 6.61
C VAL A 29 2.07 -3.52 5.66
N ALA A 30 1.35 -2.74 4.85
CA ALA A 30 1.93 -1.74 3.95
C ALA A 30 1.61 -0.32 4.42
N GLY A 31 2.60 0.56 4.44
CA GLY A 31 2.42 1.97 4.80
C GLY A 31 2.46 2.91 3.60
N MET A 32 1.56 3.89 3.55
CA MET A 32 1.57 5.00 2.58
C MET A 32 1.70 6.34 3.31
N SER A 33 2.79 7.05 3.02
CA SER A 33 3.01 8.40 3.56
C SER A 33 2.37 9.48 2.69
N LEU A 34 1.63 10.38 3.34
CA LEU A 34 0.97 11.56 2.78
C LEU A 34 1.87 12.81 2.81
N ARG A 35 3.12 12.68 3.28
CA ARG A 35 4.01 13.79 3.67
C ARG A 35 4.64 14.57 2.51
N ASP A 36 4.45 14.15 1.26
CA ASP A 36 4.99 14.85 0.08
C ASP A 36 4.20 16.13 -0.27
N GLY A 37 4.35 17.16 0.58
CA GLY A 37 4.49 18.58 0.20
C GLY A 37 3.34 19.36 -0.45
N LYS A 38 2.26 18.72 -0.92
CA LYS A 38 1.06 19.41 -1.42
C LYS A 38 -0.12 18.58 -0.98
N ARG A 39 -1.12 19.18 -0.31
CA ARG A 39 -2.39 18.55 0.08
C ARG A 39 -2.78 17.50 -0.96
N ALA A 40 -2.47 16.23 -0.70
CA ALA A 40 -2.90 15.16 -1.58
C ALA A 40 -4.41 15.24 -1.56
N THR A 41 -5.02 15.45 -2.72
CA THR A 41 -6.47 15.49 -2.78
C THR A 41 -6.99 14.13 -2.34
N ARG A 42 -8.16 14.09 -1.69
CA ARG A 42 -8.81 12.84 -1.29
C ARG A 42 -8.78 11.78 -2.41
N LYS A 43 -9.02 12.21 -3.65
CA LYS A 43 -8.95 11.38 -4.85
C LYS A 43 -7.57 10.76 -5.11
N GLN A 44 -6.48 11.50 -4.89
CA GLN A 44 -5.12 10.97 -5.04
C GLN A 44 -4.80 9.96 -3.95
N THR A 45 -5.22 10.21 -2.71
CA THR A 45 -5.05 9.26 -1.61
C THR A 45 -5.82 7.96 -1.87
N GLU A 46 -7.08 8.06 -2.31
CA GLU A 46 -7.90 6.90 -2.66
C GLU A 46 -7.29 6.10 -3.82
N GLN A 47 -6.78 6.78 -4.85
CA GLN A 47 -6.10 6.11 -5.95
C GLN A 47 -4.81 5.42 -5.50
N GLY A 48 -3.97 6.08 -4.70
CA GLY A 48 -2.74 5.48 -4.17
C GLY A 48 -3.00 4.26 -3.31
N ALA A 49 -4.03 4.33 -2.45
CA ALA A 49 -4.49 3.19 -1.65
C ALA A 49 -4.92 2.02 -2.54
N ALA A 50 -5.76 2.26 -3.55
CA ALA A 50 -6.21 1.22 -4.47
C ALA A 50 -5.05 0.59 -5.26
N GLU A 51 -4.05 1.38 -5.67
CA GLU A 51 -2.87 0.87 -6.36
C GLU A 51 -2.01 -0.03 -5.46
N ILE A 52 -1.84 0.31 -4.18
CA ILE A 52 -1.12 -0.52 -3.20
C ILE A 52 -1.87 -1.83 -2.96
N ILE A 53 -3.18 -1.74 -2.67
CA ILE A 53 -4.02 -2.90 -2.39
C ILE A 53 -3.97 -3.88 -3.55
N ALA A 54 -4.25 -3.41 -4.78
CA ALA A 54 -4.25 -4.28 -5.96
C ALA A 54 -2.88 -4.92 -6.23
N ALA A 55 -1.79 -4.20 -5.96
CA ALA A 55 -0.45 -4.70 -6.16
C ALA A 55 -0.08 -5.81 -5.14
N VAL A 56 -0.45 -5.62 -3.87
CA VAL A 56 -0.20 -6.60 -2.79
C VAL A 56 -1.12 -7.82 -2.94
N GLU A 57 -2.38 -7.62 -3.32
CA GLU A 57 -3.28 -8.72 -3.66
C GLU A 57 -2.79 -9.53 -4.86
N GLY A 58 -2.17 -8.89 -5.86
CA GLY A 58 -1.52 -9.56 -6.98
C GLY A 58 -0.35 -10.49 -6.59
N VAL A 59 0.17 -10.40 -5.37
CA VAL A 59 1.17 -11.32 -4.82
C VAL A 59 0.53 -12.56 -4.18
N GLY A 60 -0.74 -12.49 -3.78
CA GLY A 60 -1.47 -13.58 -3.09
C GLY A 60 -1.94 -13.23 -1.68
N TRP A 61 -1.71 -11.99 -1.23
CA TRP A 61 -2.27 -11.46 0.01
C TRP A 61 -3.75 -11.09 -0.15
N THR A 62 -4.51 -11.07 0.94
CA THR A 62 -5.91 -10.60 0.95
C THR A 62 -6.03 -9.37 1.83
N PHE A 63 -6.55 -8.28 1.29
CA PHE A 63 -6.78 -7.05 2.06
C PHE A 63 -7.89 -7.24 3.09
N VAL A 64 -7.68 -6.73 4.31
CA VAL A 64 -8.67 -6.84 5.40
C VAL A 64 -9.06 -5.50 5.99
N GLU A 65 -8.12 -4.58 6.18
CA GLU A 65 -8.41 -3.31 6.82
C GLU A 65 -7.42 -2.20 6.43
N GLN A 66 -7.86 -0.95 6.60
CA GLN A 66 -7.01 0.22 6.52
C GLN A 66 -7.15 1.06 7.79
N SER A 67 -6.06 1.63 8.27
CA SER A 67 -6.03 2.46 9.47
C SER A 67 -5.09 3.66 9.29
N MET A 68 -5.27 4.67 10.14
CA MET A 68 -4.35 5.81 10.22
C MET A 68 -3.35 5.53 11.35
N ALA A 69 -2.09 5.27 11.02
CA ALA A 69 -1.04 5.10 12.02
C ALA A 69 -0.63 6.43 12.65
N ASP A 70 -0.62 7.48 11.84
CA ASP A 70 -0.44 8.86 12.26
C ASP A 70 -1.15 9.81 11.26
N PRO A 71 -1.28 11.13 11.53
CA PRO A 71 -2.00 12.06 10.64
C PRO A 71 -1.50 12.11 9.19
N TRP A 72 -0.33 11.55 8.91
CA TRP A 72 0.35 11.55 7.62
C TRP A 72 0.65 10.14 7.09
N THR A 73 0.22 9.07 7.76
CA THR A 73 0.52 7.70 7.34
C THR A 73 -0.73 6.83 7.41
N ILE A 74 -1.08 6.24 6.27
CA ILE A 74 -2.13 5.22 6.16
C ILE A 74 -1.45 3.86 6.15
N GLU A 75 -1.93 2.94 6.97
CA GLU A 75 -1.54 1.54 6.95
C GLU A 75 -2.64 0.68 6.33
N PHE A 76 -2.22 -0.35 5.61
CA PHE A 76 -3.08 -1.34 4.98
C PHE A 76 -2.69 -2.72 5.52
N GLY A 77 -3.63 -3.38 6.19
CA GLY A 77 -3.47 -4.72 6.73
C GLY A 77 -3.90 -5.78 5.72
N PHE A 78 -3.09 -6.82 5.61
CA PHE A 78 -3.33 -7.97 4.74
C PHE A 78 -3.10 -9.28 5.49
N VAL A 79 -3.86 -10.30 5.10
CA VAL A 79 -3.74 -11.67 5.61
C VAL A 79 -3.50 -12.65 4.47
N ARG A 80 -2.87 -13.76 4.80
CA ARG A 80 -2.74 -14.91 3.90
C ARG A 80 -3.85 -15.91 4.19
N LEU A 81 -4.62 -16.27 3.16
CA LEU A 81 -5.66 -17.30 3.21
C LEU A 81 -5.14 -18.64 2.68
#